data_AF-A0A8J4R656-F1
#
_entry.id   AF-A0A8J4R656-F1
#
_cell.length_a   1.000
_cell.length_b   1.000
_cell.length_c   1.000
_cell.angle_alpha   90.00
_cell.angle_beta   90.00
_cell.angle_gamma   90.00
#
_symmetry.space_group_name_H-M   'P 1'
#
loop_
_entity.id
_entity.type
_entity.pdbx_description
1 polymer ?
#
loop_
_entity_poly.entity_id
_entity_poly.type
_entity_poly.pdbx_seq_one_letter_code
_entity_poly.pdbx_strand_id
1 'polypeptide(L)'
;MDPPSVPVDNPTGCYRTYFNVPKEWKGCRILLHFEAVDFAFCAWVNGVPVGYSQDSKLPAEFEITDYFYPCDSDEKIVLAVQVFRWSDGSYLEDQDHWWLSGIHRDVLLLAKPQVFIADYFFKSNLAEDFSYVDVQVRLANQVLLKVVTRYLQRDNLLISSIKRLAELAKIGREALMNCDIDELGEIMLEAWRLHQELDPYCSNEFVNRLFSFADPYCMGYKLVGAGGGGFAMLLAKDVDYAKELRQSLEADSSFDVKIYDWNVFLE
;
A
#
# COMPACT_ATOMS: atom_id res chain seq x y z
N MET A 1 6.19 7.87 25.89
CA MET A 1 5.99 8.49 24.56
C MET A 1 4.54 8.93 24.47
N ASP A 2 4.26 10.04 23.79
CA ASP A 2 2.90 10.56 23.56
C ASP A 2 2.61 10.63 22.05
N PRO A 3 2.56 9.48 21.35
CA PRO A 3 2.26 9.47 19.92
C PRO A 3 0.85 10.03 19.68
N PRO A 4 0.63 10.85 18.64
CA PRO A 4 1.54 11.15 17.52
C PRO A 4 2.38 12.43 17.68
N SER A 5 2.48 13.00 18.89
CA SER A 5 3.11 14.30 19.12
C SER A 5 4.62 14.28 18.88
N VAL A 6 5.18 15.31 18.26
CA VAL A 6 6.63 15.51 18.10
C VAL A 6 7.12 16.75 18.85
N PRO A 7 8.43 16.89 19.16
CA PRO A 7 8.96 18.08 19.80
C PRO A 7 8.59 19.35 19.03
N VAL A 8 8.19 20.39 19.76
CA VAL A 8 7.87 21.71 19.17
C VAL A 8 9.10 22.31 18.48
N ASP A 9 10.27 22.18 19.10
CA ASP A 9 11.55 22.52 18.50
C ASP A 9 12.05 21.34 17.64
N ASN A 10 11.62 21.32 16.38
CA ASN A 10 11.91 20.26 15.42
C ASN A 10 12.95 20.74 14.40
N PRO A 11 14.19 20.23 14.42
CA PRO A 11 15.21 20.60 13.45
C PRO A 11 14.70 20.46 12.02
N THR A 12 14.82 21.53 11.24
CA THR A 12 14.24 21.62 9.90
C THR A 12 15.30 22.07 8.89
N GLY A 13 15.50 21.28 7.84
CA GLY A 13 16.40 21.59 6.73
C GLY A 13 15.64 22.16 5.54
N CYS A 14 16.05 23.33 5.03
CA CYS A 14 15.47 23.93 3.84
C CYS A 14 16.47 23.88 2.67
N TYR A 15 16.14 23.13 1.63
CA TYR A 15 16.94 22.94 0.43
C TYR A 15 16.32 23.71 -0.73
N ARG A 16 17.16 24.28 -1.60
CA ARG A 16 16.70 24.95 -2.82
C ARG A 16 17.69 24.72 -3.96
N THR A 17 17.17 24.35 -5.11
CA THR A 17 17.96 24.20 -6.33
C THR A 17 17.20 24.70 -7.55
N TYR A 18 17.92 24.85 -8.67
CA TYR A 18 17.39 25.29 -9.94
C TYR A 18 17.74 24.27 -11.01
N PHE A 19 16.80 23.98 -11.90
CA PHE A 19 17.03 23.07 -13.02
C PHE A 19 16.28 23.54 -14.27
N ASN A 20 16.61 22.93 -15.42
CA ASN A 20 15.96 23.16 -16.69
C ASN A 20 15.36 21.84 -17.19
N VAL A 21 14.22 21.92 -17.87
CA VAL A 21 13.60 20.77 -18.54
C VAL A 21 14.01 20.80 -20.02
N PRO A 22 14.57 19.71 -20.57
CA PRO A 22 14.94 19.66 -21.99
C PRO A 22 13.73 19.85 -22.92
N LYS A 23 13.94 20.49 -24.07
CA LYS A 23 12.85 20.78 -25.05
C LYS A 23 12.24 19.49 -25.61
N GLU A 24 13.03 18.42 -25.66
CA GLU A 24 12.64 17.09 -26.12
C GLU A 24 11.57 16.43 -25.23
N TRP A 25 11.39 16.92 -24.01
CA TRP A 25 10.39 16.40 -23.07
C TRP A 25 9.01 17.05 -23.24
N LYS A 26 8.84 17.89 -24.26
CA LYS A 26 7.56 18.51 -24.60
C LYS A 26 6.49 17.44 -24.82
N GLY A 27 5.41 17.53 -24.05
CA GLY A 27 4.30 16.58 -24.11
C GLY A 27 4.54 15.28 -23.32
N CYS A 28 5.66 15.13 -22.61
CA CYS A 28 5.85 14.08 -21.61
C CYS A 28 5.18 14.46 -20.28
N ARG A 29 4.87 13.45 -19.47
CA ARG A 29 4.58 13.60 -18.04
C ARG A 29 5.91 13.65 -17.29
N ILE A 30 6.09 14.64 -16.43
CA ILE A 30 7.33 14.84 -15.70
C ILE A 30 7.11 14.51 -14.22
N LEU A 31 7.93 13.62 -13.70
CA LEU A 31 7.88 13.18 -12.31
C LEU A 31 9.14 13.60 -11.58
N LEU A 32 8.97 14.18 -10.40
CA LEU A 32 10.02 14.42 -9.43
C LEU A 32 10.07 13.22 -8.48
N HIS A 33 11.19 12.50 -8.47
CA HIS A 33 11.39 11.27 -7.71
C HIS A 33 12.46 11.49 -6.65
N PHE A 34 12.09 11.37 -5.39
CA PHE A 34 13.01 11.34 -4.27
C PHE A 34 13.22 9.89 -3.86
N GLU A 35 14.45 9.37 -3.94
CA GLU A 35 14.69 7.97 -3.59
C GLU A 35 14.56 7.68 -2.07
N ALA A 36 14.89 8.67 -1.23
CA ALA A 36 14.67 8.64 0.22
C ALA A 36 14.95 10.01 0.86
N VAL A 37 14.16 10.36 1.88
CA VAL A 37 14.32 11.58 2.70
C VAL A 37 14.00 11.26 4.16
N ASP A 38 14.95 11.51 5.07
CA ASP A 38 14.74 11.34 6.52
C ASP A 38 14.25 12.66 7.16
N PHE A 39 13.12 12.75 7.86
CA PHE A 39 12.06 11.74 8.09
C PHE A 39 10.73 12.06 7.40
N ALA A 40 10.47 13.34 7.15
CA ALA A 40 9.30 13.79 6.41
C ALA A 40 9.63 15.09 5.69
N PHE A 41 8.97 15.37 4.57
CA PHE A 41 9.25 16.61 3.84
C PHE A 41 8.06 17.14 3.07
N CYS A 42 8.06 18.46 2.88
CA CYS A 42 7.21 19.16 1.93
C CYS A 42 8.05 19.61 0.73
N ALA A 43 7.49 19.58 -0.46
CA ALA A 43 8.15 20.04 -1.68
C ALA A 43 7.32 21.11 -2.41
N TRP A 44 8.02 22.02 -3.08
CA TRP A 44 7.46 23.09 -3.91
C TRP A 44 8.22 23.21 -5.22
N VAL A 45 7.48 23.45 -6.31
CA VAL A 45 8.03 23.77 -7.63
C VAL A 45 7.52 25.14 -8.05
N ASN A 46 8.45 26.04 -8.40
CA ASN A 46 8.15 27.44 -8.74
C ASN A 46 7.29 28.16 -7.67
N GLY A 47 7.50 27.80 -6.40
CA GLY A 47 6.75 28.36 -5.26
C GLY A 47 5.37 27.75 -5.04
N VAL A 48 4.91 26.85 -5.91
CA VAL A 48 3.64 26.13 -5.75
C VAL A 48 3.88 24.81 -5.00
N PRO A 49 3.10 24.49 -3.96
CA PRO A 49 3.24 23.22 -3.24
C PRO A 49 2.94 22.04 -4.17
N VAL A 50 3.83 21.03 -4.20
CA VAL A 50 3.62 19.80 -5.00
C VAL A 50 3.21 18.61 -4.14
N GLY A 51 3.62 18.56 -2.87
CA GLY A 51 3.17 17.51 -1.96
C GLY A 51 4.00 17.37 -0.68
N TYR A 52 3.64 16.34 0.07
CA TYR A 52 4.24 15.93 1.34
C TYR A 52 4.47 14.42 1.35
N SER A 53 5.53 13.93 1.98
CA SER A 53 5.79 12.50 2.17
C SER A 53 6.40 12.18 3.53
N GLN A 54 6.14 10.95 3.99
CA GLN A 54 6.75 10.24 5.12
C GLN A 54 7.20 8.85 4.63
N ASP A 55 7.77 8.05 5.53
CA ASP A 55 8.59 6.85 5.24
C ASP A 55 9.94 7.26 4.68
N SER A 56 10.97 7.07 5.51
CA SER A 56 12.30 7.54 5.19
C SER A 56 13.13 6.59 4.35
N LYS A 57 12.60 5.40 4.03
CA LYS A 57 13.34 4.31 3.38
C LYS A 57 12.81 3.99 1.98
N LEU A 58 11.58 4.40 1.68
CA LEU A 58 10.95 4.26 0.38
C LEU A 58 10.96 5.56 -0.43
N PRO A 59 10.89 5.44 -1.78
CA PRO A 59 10.85 6.61 -2.64
C PRO A 59 9.49 7.33 -2.59
N ALA A 60 9.54 8.64 -2.86
CA ALA A 60 8.38 9.49 -3.03
C ALA A 60 8.37 10.12 -4.43
N GLU A 61 7.26 9.99 -5.16
CA GLU A 61 7.09 10.53 -6.52
C GLU A 61 5.98 11.57 -6.58
N PHE A 62 6.27 12.72 -7.21
CA PHE A 62 5.31 13.77 -7.50
C PHE A 62 5.27 14.06 -8.99
N GLU A 63 4.10 14.03 -9.60
CA GLU A 63 3.96 14.55 -10.97
C GLU A 63 3.91 16.08 -10.96
N ILE A 64 4.78 16.69 -11.75
CA ILE A 64 4.97 18.14 -11.80
C ILE A 64 4.82 18.71 -13.21
N THR A 65 4.22 17.94 -14.13
CA THR A 65 4.00 18.31 -15.55
C THR A 65 3.42 19.71 -15.73
N ASP A 66 2.49 20.12 -14.88
CA ASP A 66 1.77 21.41 -14.99
C ASP A 66 2.45 22.58 -14.24
N TYR A 67 3.62 22.36 -13.64
CA TYR A 67 4.28 23.34 -12.77
C TYR A 67 5.40 24.13 -13.47
N PHE A 68 5.47 24.03 -14.79
CA PHE A 68 6.55 24.60 -15.59
C PHE A 68 6.07 25.70 -16.52
N TYR A 69 6.98 26.61 -16.83
CA TYR A 69 6.90 27.42 -18.05
C TYR A 69 6.93 26.49 -19.28
N PRO A 70 6.44 26.93 -20.46
CA PRO A 70 6.52 26.12 -21.67
C PRO A 70 7.94 25.56 -21.87
N CYS A 71 8.07 24.29 -22.25
CA CYS A 71 9.37 23.60 -22.38
C CYS A 71 10.36 24.31 -23.32
N ASP A 72 9.87 25.20 -24.19
CA ASP A 72 10.68 26.01 -25.10
C ASP A 72 11.29 27.27 -24.45
N SER A 73 10.95 27.56 -23.18
CA SER A 73 11.48 28.69 -22.41
C SER A 73 12.86 28.42 -21.84
N ASP A 74 13.70 29.45 -21.78
CA ASP A 74 15.02 29.39 -21.13
C ASP A 74 14.93 29.63 -19.60
N GLU A 75 13.71 29.67 -19.05
CA GLU A 75 13.48 29.95 -17.64
C GLU A 75 13.83 28.74 -16.76
N LYS A 76 14.58 28.99 -15.69
CA LYS A 76 14.93 27.96 -14.72
C LYS A 76 13.77 27.69 -13.79
N ILE A 77 13.53 26.42 -13.51
CA ILE A 77 12.55 25.96 -12.55
C ILE A 77 13.19 25.88 -11.18
N VAL A 78 12.48 26.34 -10.16
CA VAL A 78 12.95 26.32 -8.77
C VAL A 78 12.31 25.13 -8.05
N LEU A 79 13.13 24.25 -7.49
CA LEU A 79 12.70 23.25 -6.50
C LEU A 79 13.09 23.73 -5.11
N ALA A 80 12.12 23.78 -4.21
CA ALA A 80 12.35 23.98 -2.78
C ALA A 80 11.81 22.80 -1.99
N VAL A 81 12.57 22.36 -0.97
CA VAL A 81 12.20 21.21 -0.13
C VAL A 81 12.46 21.57 1.33
N GLN A 82 11.46 21.34 2.18
CA GLN A 82 11.56 21.51 3.62
C GLN A 82 11.48 20.14 4.28
N VAL A 83 12.54 19.73 4.95
CA VAL A 83 12.69 18.42 5.59
C VAL A 83 12.64 18.57 7.10
N PHE A 84 11.75 17.82 7.74
CA PHE A 84 11.57 17.77 9.18
C PHE A 84 12.32 16.56 9.74
N ARG A 85 13.08 16.77 10.82
CA ARG A 85 13.79 15.67 11.50
C ARG A 85 12.84 14.72 12.21
N TRP A 86 11.77 15.24 12.80
CA TRP A 86 10.79 14.42 13.50
C TRP A 86 9.41 14.54 12.84
N SER A 87 8.71 13.42 12.71
CA SER A 87 7.29 13.37 12.37
C SER A 87 6.61 12.27 13.18
N ASP A 88 5.30 12.15 13.08
CA ASP A 88 4.57 11.01 13.65
C ASP A 88 5.06 9.66 13.06
N GLY A 89 5.57 9.66 11.81
CA GLY A 89 6.24 8.50 11.22
C GLY A 89 7.52 8.07 11.94
N SER A 90 8.19 8.98 12.66
CA SER A 90 9.42 8.64 13.41
C SER A 90 9.16 7.63 14.54
N TYR A 91 7.92 7.52 15.04
CA TYR A 91 7.53 6.50 16.03
C TYR A 91 7.60 5.07 15.47
N LEU A 92 7.57 4.89 14.15
CA LEU A 92 7.65 3.60 13.47
C LEU A 92 9.08 3.26 13.03
N GLU A 93 10.01 4.19 13.18
CA GLU A 93 11.39 4.11 12.67
C GLU A 93 12.43 4.21 13.79
N ASP A 94 12.15 3.56 14.94
CA ASP A 94 13.03 3.50 16.13
C ASP A 94 14.01 2.31 16.03
N GLN A 95 14.85 2.32 15.00
CA GLN A 95 15.91 1.32 14.85
C GLN A 95 17.13 1.65 15.72
N ASP A 96 17.96 0.64 16.03
CA ASP A 96 19.24 0.82 16.72
C ASP A 96 20.29 1.38 15.76
N HIS A 97 20.25 2.70 15.55
CA HIS A 97 21.16 3.43 14.66
C HIS A 97 21.26 4.92 15.02
N TRP A 98 22.12 5.64 14.29
CA TRP A 98 22.25 7.08 14.44
C TRP A 98 21.04 7.82 13.87
N TRP A 99 20.45 8.67 14.70
CA TRP A 99 19.37 9.57 14.30
C TRP A 99 19.91 10.72 13.42
N LEU A 100 19.95 10.50 12.12
CA LEU A 100 20.29 11.50 11.10
C LEU A 100 19.01 12.06 10.44
N SER A 101 19.16 13.04 9.56
CA SER A 101 18.04 13.64 8.81
C SER A 101 18.52 14.34 7.54
N GLY A 102 17.63 14.47 6.56
CA GLY A 102 17.88 15.18 5.31
C GLY A 102 17.58 14.34 4.07
N ILE A 103 17.83 14.94 2.90
CA ILE A 103 17.79 14.27 1.60
C ILE A 103 19.09 13.46 1.48
N HIS A 104 19.02 12.15 1.70
CA HIS A 104 20.19 11.28 1.82
C HIS A 104 20.35 10.26 0.69
N ARG A 105 19.39 10.18 -0.23
CA ARG A 105 19.50 9.47 -1.52
C ARG A 105 19.18 10.42 -2.68
N ASP A 106 19.27 9.89 -3.90
CA ASP A 106 19.20 10.69 -5.11
C ASP A 106 17.81 11.34 -5.30
N VAL A 107 17.83 12.49 -6.00
CA VAL A 107 16.63 13.17 -6.47
C VAL A 107 16.70 13.22 -7.98
N LEU A 108 15.73 12.58 -8.62
CA LEU A 108 15.69 12.37 -10.05
C LEU A 108 14.52 13.12 -10.66
N LEU A 109 14.70 13.52 -11.91
CA LEU A 109 13.63 14.02 -12.76
C LEU A 109 13.39 13.01 -13.88
N LEU A 110 12.17 12.49 -13.97
CA LEU A 110 11.80 11.44 -14.91
C LEU A 110 10.80 11.99 -15.93
N ALA A 111 11.03 11.73 -17.21
CA ALA A 111 10.05 11.98 -18.26
C ALA A 111 9.43 10.65 -18.72
N LYS A 112 8.11 10.57 -18.65
CA LYS A 112 7.33 9.44 -19.17
C LYS A 112 6.43 9.92 -20.33
N PRO A 113 6.22 9.11 -21.39
CA PRO A 113 5.21 9.44 -22.40
C PRO A 113 3.82 9.52 -21.77
N GLN A 114 2.85 10.14 -22.44
CA GLN A 114 1.46 10.26 -21.94
C GLN A 114 0.83 8.89 -21.62
N VAL A 115 1.15 7.89 -22.44
CA VAL A 115 0.78 6.49 -22.23
C VAL A 115 2.05 5.71 -21.89
N PHE A 116 2.12 5.16 -20.69
CA PHE A 116 3.27 4.39 -20.21
C PHE A 116 2.82 3.19 -19.37
N ILE A 117 3.69 2.19 -19.25
CA ILE A 117 3.50 1.09 -18.30
C ILE A 117 3.82 1.63 -16.92
N ALA A 118 2.78 1.79 -16.09
CA ALA A 118 2.95 2.32 -14.74
C ALA A 118 3.45 1.27 -13.75
N ASP A 119 3.00 0.02 -13.89
CA ASP A 119 3.39 -1.07 -13.00
C ASP A 119 3.20 -2.44 -13.68
N TYR A 120 4.09 -3.38 -13.38
CA TYR A 120 4.05 -4.75 -13.86
C TYR A 120 4.52 -5.72 -12.77
N PHE A 121 3.90 -6.88 -12.70
CA PHE A 121 4.25 -7.95 -11.78
C PHE A 121 4.47 -9.25 -12.55
N PHE A 122 5.61 -9.90 -12.33
CA PHE A 122 5.94 -11.20 -12.90
C PHE A 122 5.71 -12.30 -11.87
N LYS A 123 4.94 -13.32 -12.22
CA LYS A 123 4.85 -14.58 -11.49
C LYS A 123 5.43 -15.69 -12.35
N SER A 124 6.39 -16.44 -11.83
CA SER A 124 6.99 -17.58 -12.51
C SER A 124 6.63 -18.88 -11.78
N ASN A 125 6.08 -19.86 -12.51
CA ASN A 125 5.88 -21.21 -12.03
C ASN A 125 6.88 -22.13 -12.73
N LEU A 126 7.69 -22.84 -11.94
CA LEU A 126 8.74 -23.73 -12.43
C LEU A 126 8.19 -25.16 -12.47
N ALA A 127 8.41 -25.86 -13.57
CA ALA A 127 8.07 -27.29 -13.64
C ALA A 127 8.85 -28.08 -12.59
N GLU A 128 8.26 -29.16 -12.04
CA GLU A 128 8.90 -29.98 -11.00
C GLU A 128 10.26 -30.54 -11.44
N ASP A 129 10.42 -30.81 -12.73
CA ASP A 129 11.66 -31.31 -13.34
C ASP A 129 12.61 -30.20 -13.77
N PHE A 130 12.29 -28.94 -13.46
CA PHE A 130 13.04 -27.74 -13.82
C PHE A 130 13.23 -27.54 -15.33
N SER A 131 12.46 -28.25 -16.18
CA SER A 131 12.67 -28.25 -17.63
C SER A 131 12.08 -27.01 -18.32
N TYR A 132 11.06 -26.38 -17.73
CA TYR A 132 10.46 -25.15 -18.24
C TYR A 132 9.92 -24.25 -17.12
N VAL A 133 9.75 -22.96 -17.46
CA VAL A 133 9.14 -21.93 -16.60
C VAL A 133 7.94 -21.33 -17.32
N ASP A 134 6.78 -21.35 -16.67
CA ASP A 134 5.60 -20.56 -17.07
C ASP A 134 5.71 -19.17 -16.44
N VAL A 135 5.72 -18.11 -17.26
CA VAL A 135 5.81 -16.72 -16.80
C VAL A 135 4.51 -15.99 -17.08
N GLN A 136 3.87 -15.52 -16.02
CA GLN A 136 2.64 -14.74 -16.08
C GLN A 136 2.94 -13.27 -15.74
N VAL A 137 2.47 -12.36 -16.59
CA VAL A 137 2.64 -10.91 -16.41
C VAL A 137 1.29 -10.29 -16.08
N ARG A 138 1.20 -9.63 -14.92
CA ARG A 138 0.03 -8.84 -14.52
C ARG A 138 0.40 -7.35 -14.53
N LEU A 139 -0.39 -6.53 -15.20
CA LEU A 139 -0.30 -5.07 -15.06
C LEU A 139 -1.12 -4.63 -13.85
N ALA A 140 -0.47 -4.06 -12.84
CA ALA A 140 -1.09 -3.72 -11.55
C ALA A 140 -1.76 -2.33 -11.52
N ASN A 141 -1.55 -1.50 -12.57
CA ASN A 141 -1.92 -0.07 -12.56
C ASN A 141 -3.42 0.26 -12.48
N GLN A 142 -4.31 -0.73 -12.61
CA GLN A 142 -5.73 -0.43 -12.76
C GLN A 142 -6.47 -0.35 -11.43
N VAL A 143 -6.04 -1.04 -10.39
CA VAL A 143 -6.85 -1.17 -9.16
C VAL A 143 -6.88 0.16 -8.40
N LEU A 144 -5.73 0.70 -8.01
CA LEU A 144 -5.64 1.95 -7.27
C LEU A 144 -6.22 3.12 -8.09
N LEU A 145 -5.89 3.18 -9.38
CA LEU A 145 -6.41 4.23 -10.27
C LEU A 145 -7.94 4.17 -10.40
N LYS A 146 -8.54 2.97 -10.48
CA LYS A 146 -10.01 2.81 -10.50
C LYS A 146 -10.64 3.25 -9.18
N VAL A 147 -10.08 2.83 -8.04
CA VAL A 147 -10.60 3.18 -6.71
C VAL A 147 -10.51 4.70 -6.47
N VAL A 148 -9.36 5.31 -6.75
CA VAL A 148 -9.16 6.76 -6.61
C VAL A 148 -10.05 7.54 -7.59
N THR A 149 -10.18 7.10 -8.85
CA THR A 149 -11.06 7.74 -9.83
C THR A 149 -12.51 7.76 -9.35
N ARG A 150 -13.02 6.62 -8.89
CA ARG A 150 -14.39 6.50 -8.35
C ARG A 150 -14.58 7.37 -7.11
N TYR A 151 -13.56 7.48 -6.26
CA TYR A 151 -13.59 8.36 -5.09
C TYR A 151 -13.69 9.84 -5.49
N LEU A 152 -12.85 10.30 -6.43
CA LEU A 152 -12.89 11.67 -6.96
C LEU A 152 -14.21 12.00 -7.67
N GLN A 153 -14.79 11.02 -8.36
CA GLN A 153 -16.11 11.12 -9.01
C GLN A 153 -17.28 11.10 -8.01
N ARG A 154 -17.00 10.94 -6.71
CA ARG A 154 -18.01 10.81 -5.65
C ARG A 154 -19.00 9.68 -5.90
N ASP A 155 -18.50 8.53 -6.34
CA ASP A 155 -19.28 7.29 -6.37
C ASP A 155 -19.80 7.01 -4.95
N ASN A 156 -21.12 7.12 -4.78
CA ASN A 156 -21.78 6.99 -3.48
C ASN A 156 -21.54 5.62 -2.85
N LEU A 157 -21.54 4.55 -3.68
CA LEU A 157 -21.34 3.19 -3.19
C LEU A 157 -19.91 3.06 -2.68
N LEU A 158 -18.91 3.43 -3.47
CA LEU A 158 -17.51 3.33 -3.06
C LEU A 158 -17.19 4.18 -1.83
N ILE A 159 -17.70 5.42 -1.75
CA ILE A 159 -17.53 6.27 -0.56
C ILE A 159 -18.17 5.62 0.67
N SER A 160 -19.36 5.02 0.52
CA SER A 160 -20.01 4.32 1.63
C SER A 160 -19.20 3.10 2.09
N SER A 161 -18.65 2.31 1.17
CA SER A 161 -17.82 1.15 1.49
C SER A 161 -16.53 1.56 2.20
N ILE A 162 -15.85 2.64 1.76
CA ILE A 162 -14.65 3.16 2.42
C ILE A 162 -14.96 3.65 3.85
N LYS A 163 -16.05 4.40 4.02
CA LYS A 163 -16.48 4.87 5.36
C LYS A 163 -16.80 3.70 6.28
N ARG A 164 -17.52 2.69 5.77
CA ARG A 164 -17.87 1.50 6.53
C ARG A 164 -16.63 0.69 6.91
N LEU A 165 -15.65 0.54 6.02
CA LEU A 165 -14.37 -0.10 6.35
C LEU A 165 -13.63 0.62 7.50
N ALA A 166 -13.64 1.95 7.51
CA ALA A 166 -13.05 2.73 8.59
C ALA A 166 -13.81 2.57 9.92
N GLU A 167 -15.13 2.42 9.88
CA GLU A 167 -15.94 2.08 11.06
C GLU A 167 -15.66 0.66 11.56
N LEU A 168 -15.63 -0.33 10.66
CA LEU A 168 -15.32 -1.72 10.99
C LEU A 168 -13.95 -1.87 11.63
N ALA A 169 -12.95 -1.06 11.26
CA ALA A 169 -11.66 -1.06 11.93
C ALA A 169 -11.76 -0.63 13.41
N LYS A 170 -12.64 0.32 13.74
CA LYS A 170 -12.87 0.77 15.13
C LYS A 170 -13.63 -0.28 15.93
N ILE A 171 -14.68 -0.85 15.35
CA ILE A 171 -15.48 -1.91 15.98
C ILE A 171 -14.61 -3.15 16.17
N GLY A 172 -13.80 -3.52 15.18
CA GLY A 172 -12.90 -4.68 15.26
C GLY A 172 -11.84 -4.55 16.34
N ARG A 173 -11.37 -3.32 16.60
CA ARG A 173 -10.51 -3.04 17.77
C ARG A 173 -11.26 -3.32 19.08
N GLU A 174 -12.49 -2.88 19.21
CA GLU A 174 -13.30 -3.08 20.42
C GLU A 174 -13.63 -4.56 20.64
N ALA A 175 -14.06 -5.27 19.60
CA ALA A 175 -14.27 -6.72 19.63
C ALA A 175 -13.00 -7.47 20.09
N LEU A 176 -11.84 -7.13 19.51
CA LEU A 176 -10.57 -7.72 19.88
C LEU A 176 -10.18 -7.41 21.34
N MET A 177 -10.39 -6.18 21.81
CA MET A 177 -10.12 -5.77 23.20
C MET A 177 -11.04 -6.47 24.21
N ASN A 178 -12.28 -6.77 23.80
CA ASN A 178 -13.28 -7.47 24.61
C ASN A 178 -13.20 -8.99 24.48
N CYS A 179 -12.28 -9.52 23.66
CA CYS A 179 -12.18 -10.94 23.33
C CYS A 179 -13.47 -11.52 22.71
N ASP A 180 -14.24 -10.69 22.00
CA ASP A 180 -15.43 -11.11 21.25
C ASP A 180 -15.01 -11.60 19.86
N ILE A 181 -14.70 -12.90 19.81
CA ILE A 181 -14.21 -13.57 18.60
C ILE A 181 -15.34 -13.76 17.56
N ASP A 182 -16.58 -13.86 18.02
CA ASP A 182 -17.75 -13.99 17.15
C ASP A 182 -17.95 -12.68 16.38
N GLU A 183 -17.94 -11.54 17.09
CA GLU A 183 -18.04 -10.22 16.46
C GLU A 183 -16.83 -9.94 15.53
N LEU A 184 -15.63 -10.35 15.92
CA LEU A 184 -14.44 -10.23 15.08
C LEU A 184 -14.58 -11.01 13.76
N GLY A 185 -15.14 -12.22 13.80
CA GLY A 185 -15.42 -13.04 12.62
C GLY A 185 -16.36 -12.36 11.63
N GLU A 186 -17.50 -11.85 12.13
CA GLU A 186 -18.47 -11.11 11.33
C GLU A 186 -17.86 -9.84 10.69
N ILE A 187 -17.03 -9.12 11.45
CA ILE A 187 -16.29 -7.95 10.94
C ILE A 187 -15.34 -8.33 9.81
N MET A 188 -14.65 -9.48 9.92
CA MET A 188 -13.77 -9.97 8.86
C MET A 188 -14.54 -10.26 7.57
N LEU A 189 -15.69 -10.93 7.66
CA LEU A 189 -16.56 -11.24 6.52
C LEU A 189 -17.13 -9.98 5.88
N GLU A 190 -17.62 -9.03 6.67
CA GLU A 190 -18.14 -7.77 6.15
C GLU A 190 -17.03 -6.96 5.46
N ALA A 191 -15.85 -6.86 6.08
CA ALA A 191 -14.71 -6.17 5.50
C ALA A 191 -14.25 -6.82 4.18
N TRP A 192 -14.30 -8.16 4.09
CA TRP A 192 -13.97 -8.87 2.85
C TRP A 192 -14.95 -8.54 1.72
N ARG A 193 -16.25 -8.56 2.01
CA ARG A 193 -17.30 -8.17 1.06
C ARG A 193 -17.12 -6.74 0.57
N LEU A 194 -16.83 -5.80 1.47
CA LEU A 194 -16.59 -4.40 1.11
C LEU A 194 -15.32 -4.24 0.27
N HIS A 195 -14.25 -4.99 0.52
CA HIS A 195 -13.06 -4.99 -0.34
C HIS A 195 -13.38 -5.45 -1.77
N GLN A 196 -14.25 -6.46 -1.94
CA GLN A 196 -14.71 -6.91 -3.25
C GLN A 196 -15.58 -5.87 -3.97
N GLU A 197 -16.28 -4.99 -3.25
CA GLU A 197 -16.99 -3.85 -3.84
C GLU A 197 -16.04 -2.74 -4.33
N LEU A 198 -14.90 -2.55 -3.64
CA LEU A 198 -13.86 -1.63 -4.06
C LEU A 198 -13.18 -2.12 -5.33
N ASP A 199 -12.81 -3.41 -5.36
CA ASP A 199 -12.24 -4.07 -6.54
C ASP A 199 -12.69 -5.54 -6.64
N PRO A 200 -13.59 -5.89 -7.58
CA PRO A 200 -14.02 -7.27 -7.79
C PRO A 200 -12.87 -8.22 -8.17
N TYR A 201 -11.76 -7.70 -8.68
CA TYR A 201 -10.58 -8.47 -9.07
C TYR A 201 -9.61 -8.71 -7.90
N CYS A 202 -10.00 -8.35 -6.67
CA CYS A 202 -9.26 -8.70 -5.45
C CYS A 202 -9.41 -10.20 -5.09
N SER A 203 -10.38 -10.90 -5.68
CA SER A 203 -10.57 -12.35 -5.57
C SER A 203 -10.45 -13.03 -6.93
N ASN A 204 -10.28 -14.35 -6.92
CA ASN A 204 -10.27 -15.20 -8.11
C ASN A 204 -10.92 -16.57 -7.79
N GLU A 205 -11.03 -17.45 -8.77
CA GLU A 205 -11.66 -18.77 -8.60
C GLU A 205 -11.00 -19.60 -7.49
N PHE A 206 -9.66 -19.55 -7.38
CA PHE A 206 -8.94 -20.26 -6.33
C PHE A 206 -9.31 -19.75 -4.94
N VAL A 207 -9.29 -18.43 -4.72
CA VAL A 207 -9.66 -17.81 -3.44
C VAL A 207 -11.12 -18.10 -3.09
N ASN A 208 -12.02 -18.01 -4.08
CA ASN A 208 -13.44 -18.29 -3.86
C ASN A 208 -13.67 -19.76 -3.47
N ARG A 209 -12.99 -20.72 -4.11
CA ARG A 209 -13.04 -22.14 -3.73
C ARG A 209 -12.48 -22.36 -2.32
N LEU A 210 -11.35 -21.73 -1.99
CA LEU A 210 -10.71 -21.84 -0.68
C LEU A 210 -11.63 -21.34 0.44
N PHE A 211 -12.23 -20.15 0.27
CA PHE A 211 -13.14 -19.60 1.27
C PHE A 211 -14.46 -20.38 1.37
N SER A 212 -15.00 -20.86 0.25
CA SER A 212 -16.19 -21.74 0.27
C SER A 212 -15.90 -23.06 1.00
N PHE A 213 -14.68 -23.59 0.85
CA PHE A 213 -14.24 -24.80 1.55
C PHE A 213 -14.05 -24.57 3.05
N ALA A 214 -13.50 -23.40 3.43
CA ALA A 214 -13.23 -23.07 4.82
C ALA A 214 -14.46 -22.59 5.62
N ASP A 215 -15.51 -22.10 4.94
CA ASP A 215 -16.71 -21.52 5.54
C ASP A 215 -17.33 -22.36 6.69
N PRO A 216 -17.47 -23.70 6.58
CA PRO A 216 -18.01 -24.51 7.68
C PRO A 216 -17.16 -24.48 8.96
N TYR A 217 -15.86 -24.22 8.85
CA TYR A 217 -14.87 -24.30 9.93
C TYR A 217 -14.57 -22.93 10.57
N CYS A 218 -14.91 -21.84 9.89
CA CYS A 218 -14.49 -20.50 10.27
C CYS A 218 -15.65 -19.63 10.78
N MET A 219 -15.32 -18.71 11.68
CA MET A 219 -16.16 -17.56 12.08
C MET A 219 -15.98 -16.39 11.13
N GLY A 220 -14.79 -16.25 10.55
CA GLY A 220 -14.51 -15.22 9.57
C GLY A 220 -13.23 -15.48 8.81
N TYR A 221 -13.15 -14.93 7.61
CA TYR A 221 -11.97 -15.02 6.77
C TYR A 221 -11.88 -13.82 5.85
N LYS A 222 -10.66 -13.46 5.48
CA LYS A 222 -10.40 -12.44 4.46
C LYS A 222 -8.99 -12.56 3.91
N LEU A 223 -8.78 -12.04 2.70
CA LEU A 223 -7.42 -11.71 2.29
C LEU A 223 -6.91 -10.48 3.06
N VAL A 224 -5.62 -10.50 3.36
CA VAL A 224 -4.90 -9.41 4.03
C VAL A 224 -3.72 -8.94 3.18
N GLY A 225 -3.37 -7.66 3.31
CA GLY A 225 -2.27 -7.03 2.58
C GLY A 225 -2.69 -6.17 1.39
N ALA A 226 -1.71 -5.49 0.78
CA ALA A 226 -1.91 -4.44 -0.22
C ALA A 226 -1.64 -4.85 -1.68
N GLY A 227 -1.37 -6.14 -1.96
CA GLY A 227 -1.22 -6.64 -3.34
C GLY A 227 -0.23 -7.79 -3.50
N GLY A 228 -0.52 -8.68 -4.45
CA GLY A 228 0.37 -9.73 -5.00
C GLY A 228 0.65 -10.95 -4.12
N GLY A 229 0.89 -10.76 -2.82
CA GLY A 229 1.44 -11.77 -1.90
C GLY A 229 0.46 -12.80 -1.31
N GLY A 230 -0.86 -12.64 -1.53
CA GLY A 230 -1.85 -13.70 -1.34
C GLY A 230 -2.04 -14.27 0.06
N PHE A 231 -1.83 -13.49 1.13
CA PHE A 231 -2.10 -13.98 2.49
C PHE A 231 -3.59 -13.96 2.78
N ALA A 232 -4.10 -15.09 3.29
CA ALA A 232 -5.44 -15.22 3.83
C ALA A 232 -5.36 -15.37 5.35
N MET A 233 -6.23 -14.68 6.06
CA MET A 233 -6.45 -14.88 7.48
C MET A 233 -7.78 -15.60 7.65
N LEU A 234 -7.75 -16.74 8.34
CA LEU A 234 -8.91 -17.57 8.62
C LEU A 234 -9.03 -17.70 10.15
N LEU A 235 -10.17 -17.28 10.69
CA LEU A 235 -10.50 -17.37 12.10
C LEU A 235 -11.39 -18.59 12.29
N ALA A 236 -10.84 -19.68 12.84
CA ALA A 236 -11.60 -20.90 13.12
C ALA A 236 -12.58 -20.71 14.28
N LYS A 237 -13.66 -21.49 14.29
CA LYS A 237 -14.67 -21.52 15.37
C LYS A 237 -14.09 -21.90 16.73
N ASP A 238 -13.21 -22.90 16.71
CA ASP A 238 -12.45 -23.33 17.86
C ASP A 238 -11.17 -24.05 17.41
N VAL A 239 -10.42 -24.54 18.39
CA VAL A 239 -9.15 -25.24 18.19
C VAL A 239 -9.32 -26.56 17.43
N ASP A 240 -10.45 -27.26 17.56
CA ASP A 240 -10.67 -28.54 16.92
C ASP A 240 -11.09 -28.35 15.45
N TYR A 241 -11.96 -27.37 15.16
CA TYR A 241 -12.23 -26.92 13.79
C TYR A 241 -10.97 -26.40 13.08
N ALA A 242 -10.07 -25.71 13.79
CA ALA A 242 -8.78 -25.29 13.22
C ALA A 242 -7.91 -26.47 12.79
N LYS A 243 -7.83 -27.53 13.63
CA LYS A 243 -7.10 -28.76 13.30
C LYS A 243 -7.74 -29.51 12.14
N GLU A 244 -9.07 -29.63 12.13
CA GLU A 244 -9.79 -30.35 11.07
C GLU A 244 -9.67 -29.63 9.72
N LEU A 245 -9.83 -28.30 9.71
CA LEU A 245 -9.61 -27.48 8.52
C LEU A 245 -8.20 -27.66 7.97
N ARG A 246 -7.19 -27.63 8.86
CA ARG A 246 -5.80 -27.82 8.48
C ARG A 246 -5.56 -29.19 7.84
N GLN A 247 -5.99 -30.26 8.50
CA GLN A 247 -5.85 -31.63 7.97
C GLN A 247 -6.54 -31.77 6.62
N SER A 248 -7.71 -31.15 6.46
CA SER A 248 -8.48 -31.21 5.23
C SER A 248 -7.81 -30.43 4.09
N LEU A 249 -7.21 -29.26 4.38
CA LEU A 249 -6.44 -28.49 3.40
C LEU A 249 -5.11 -29.15 3.02
N GLU A 250 -4.42 -29.78 3.97
CA GLU A 250 -3.17 -30.52 3.71
C GLU A 250 -3.42 -31.83 2.94
N ALA A 251 -4.59 -32.45 3.11
CA ALA A 251 -4.97 -33.67 2.40
C ALA A 251 -5.48 -33.43 0.96
N ASP A 252 -6.04 -32.25 0.69
CA ASP A 252 -6.57 -31.89 -0.63
C ASP A 252 -5.48 -31.23 -1.50
N SER A 253 -4.90 -32.01 -2.41
CA SER A 253 -3.88 -31.55 -3.35
C SER A 253 -4.36 -30.50 -4.36
N SER A 254 -5.66 -30.18 -4.39
CA SER A 254 -6.20 -29.11 -5.24
C SER A 254 -5.99 -27.70 -4.66
N PHE A 255 -5.57 -27.59 -3.40
CA PHE A 255 -5.21 -26.33 -2.74
C PHE A 255 -3.68 -26.23 -2.57
N ASP A 256 -3.04 -25.42 -3.42
CA ASP A 256 -1.63 -25.03 -3.24
C ASP A 256 -1.53 -23.89 -2.21
N VAL A 257 -1.61 -24.26 -0.92
CA VAL A 257 -1.53 -23.32 0.21
C VAL A 257 -0.46 -23.71 1.20
N LYS A 258 0.22 -22.72 1.76
CA LYS A 258 1.12 -22.91 2.91
C LYS A 258 0.46 -22.35 4.16
N ILE A 259 0.22 -23.22 5.14
CA ILE A 259 -0.45 -22.87 6.40
C ILE A 259 0.59 -22.46 7.42
N TYR A 260 0.35 -21.31 8.08
CA TYR A 260 1.17 -20.82 9.18
C TYR A 260 0.31 -20.76 10.44
N ASP A 261 0.77 -21.40 11.51
CA ASP A 261 0.06 -21.34 12.80
C ASP A 261 0.34 -20.00 13.48
N TRP A 262 -0.73 -19.29 13.81
CA TRP A 262 -0.65 -18.16 14.73
C TRP A 262 -1.70 -18.34 15.82
N ASN A 263 -1.24 -18.76 17.00
CA ASN A 263 -2.07 -18.85 18.18
C ASN A 263 -2.02 -17.52 18.92
N VAL A 264 -3.14 -16.80 18.93
CA VAL A 264 -3.35 -15.70 19.86
C VAL A 264 -3.87 -16.33 21.16
N PHE A 265 -2.95 -16.75 22.02
CA PHE A 265 -3.32 -17.22 23.36
C PHE A 265 -3.76 -16.01 24.19
N LEU A 266 -5.03 -16.00 24.59
CA LEU A 266 -5.52 -15.19 25.69
C LEU A 266 -5.56 -16.13 26.90
N GLU A 267 -4.57 -16.01 27.79
CA GLU A 267 -4.64 -16.59 29.14
C GLU A 267 -5.66 -15.84 30.01
#